data_AF-A0A7C0UEN3-F1
#
_entry.id   AF-A0A7C0UEN3-F1
#
_cell.length_a   1.000
_cell.length_b   1.000
_cell.length_c   1.000
_cell.angle_alpha   90.00
_cell.angle_beta   90.00
_cell.angle_gamma   90.00
#
_symmetry.space_group_name_H-M   'P 1'
#
loop_
_entity.id
_entity.type
_entity.pdbx_description
1 polymer ?
#
loop_
_entity_poly.entity_id
_entity_poly.type
_entity_poly.pdbx_seq_one_letter_code
_entity_poly.pdbx_strand_id
1 'polypeptide(L)'
;MGALVSLIAVILLILVALVGVEVLPLQALFGVAIPYAAVIVFLTGFVLKILKWARVPVPFHIPTTCGQQKSLPWIHYSKIENPAGTTGVIARMALEVLLFRSLFRNLKGELHEGPRMAYGWEKWLWLGAIVFHWSLFIVILRHLRLF
;
A
#
# COMPACT_ATOMS: atom_id res chain seq x y z
N MET A 1 1.28 26.17 -3.42
CA MET A 1 2.27 26.33 -4.50
C MET A 1 2.70 25.02 -5.17
N GLY A 2 2.43 23.81 -4.63
CA GLY A 2 2.86 22.55 -5.26
C GLY A 2 2.09 22.15 -6.53
N ALA A 3 0.77 22.36 -6.57
CA ALA A 3 -0.06 21.84 -7.67
C ALA A 3 0.27 22.47 -9.04
N LEU A 4 0.50 23.77 -9.10
CA LEU A 4 0.86 24.46 -10.36
C LEU A 4 2.23 24.01 -10.88
N VAL A 5 3.21 23.86 -9.97
CA VAL A 5 4.56 23.38 -10.33
C VAL A 5 4.50 21.95 -10.85
N SER A 6 3.76 21.05 -10.18
CA SER A 6 3.55 19.68 -10.65
C SER A 6 2.84 19.65 -12.00
N LEU A 7 1.84 20.50 -12.22
CA LEU A 7 1.13 20.58 -13.50
C LEU A 7 2.06 21.02 -14.62
N ILE A 8 2.87 22.05 -14.40
CA ILE A 8 3.88 22.52 -15.37
C ILE A 8 4.88 21.41 -15.68
N ALA A 9 5.39 20.71 -14.66
CA ALA A 9 6.33 19.60 -14.85
C ALA A 9 5.73 18.47 -15.71
N VAL A 10 4.47 18.08 -15.47
CA VAL A 10 3.78 17.07 -16.27
C VAL A 10 3.60 17.53 -17.71
N ILE A 11 3.17 18.78 -17.93
CA ILE A 11 3.03 19.34 -19.28
C ILE A 11 4.37 19.33 -20.01
N LEU A 12 5.46 19.74 -19.36
CA LEU A 12 6.80 19.72 -19.94
C LEU A 12 7.24 18.31 -20.33
N LEU A 13 7.01 17.30 -19.49
CA LEU A 13 7.34 15.91 -19.80
C LEU A 13 6.57 15.40 -21.02
N ILE A 14 5.28 15.74 -21.13
CA ILE A 14 4.45 15.39 -22.29
C ILE A 14 5.00 16.05 -23.55
N LEU A 15 5.32 17.34 -23.50
CA LEU A 15 5.86 18.09 -24.64
C LEU A 15 7.21 17.53 -25.10
N VAL A 16 8.09 17.15 -24.18
CA VAL A 16 9.38 16.53 -24.50
C VAL A 16 9.17 15.21 -25.27
N ALA A 17 8.24 14.37 -24.82
CA ALA A 17 7.94 13.12 -25.51
C ALA A 17 7.31 13.36 -26.89
N LEU A 18 6.36 14.30 -27.01
CA LEU A 18 5.70 14.63 -28.28
C LEU A 18 6.69 15.20 -29.30
N VAL A 19 7.47 16.22 -28.93
CA VAL A 19 8.50 16.80 -29.81
C VAL A 19 9.55 15.73 -30.16
N GLY A 20 9.93 14.91 -29.18
CA GLY A 20 10.87 13.81 -29.37
C GLY A 20 10.39 12.71 -30.33
N VAL A 21 9.09 12.61 -30.63
CA VAL A 21 8.50 11.57 -31.49
C VAL A 21 8.05 12.13 -32.83
N GLU A 22 7.48 13.33 -32.84
CA GLU A 22 6.90 13.97 -34.04
C GLU A 22 7.92 14.80 -34.81
N VAL A 23 8.88 15.42 -34.13
CA VAL A 23 9.85 16.35 -34.74
C VAL A 23 11.23 15.69 -34.87
N LEU A 24 11.64 14.98 -33.83
CA LEU A 24 12.86 14.17 -33.83
C LEU A 24 12.43 12.71 -34.08
N PRO A 25 13.05 11.96 -34.99
CA PRO A 25 12.66 10.56 -35.25
C PRO A 25 13.12 9.61 -34.11
N LEU A 26 12.77 9.89 -32.85
CA LEU A 26 13.18 9.12 -31.66
C LEU A 26 12.10 8.14 -31.20
N GLN A 27 11.26 7.63 -32.12
CA GLN A 27 10.19 6.69 -31.77
C GLN A 27 10.74 5.43 -31.12
N ALA A 28 11.90 4.94 -31.57
CA ALA A 28 12.58 3.80 -30.96
C ALA A 28 13.06 4.09 -29.52
N LEU A 29 13.45 5.34 -29.21
CA LEU A 29 13.88 5.70 -27.86
C LEU A 29 12.70 5.66 -26.87
N PHE A 30 11.61 6.36 -27.20
CA PHE A 30 10.46 6.49 -26.30
C PHE A 30 9.52 5.27 -26.31
N GLY A 31 9.37 4.60 -27.46
CA GLY A 31 8.48 3.45 -27.60
C GLY A 31 9.12 2.10 -27.27
N VAL A 32 10.45 2.01 -27.27
CA VAL A 32 11.16 0.74 -27.06
C VAL A 32 12.18 0.86 -25.94
N ALA A 33 13.22 1.68 -26.12
CA ALA A 33 14.37 1.69 -25.21
C ALA A 33 13.99 2.11 -23.77
N ILE A 34 13.24 3.21 -23.62
CA ILE A 34 12.82 3.71 -22.30
C ILE A 34 11.90 2.70 -21.57
N PRO A 35 10.82 2.15 -22.19
CA PRO A 35 9.99 1.15 -21.56
C PRO A 35 10.76 -0.10 -21.08
N TYR A 36 11.61 -0.67 -21.93
CA TYR A 36 12.41 -1.85 -21.55
C TYR A 36 13.40 -1.52 -20.44
N ALA A 37 14.08 -0.37 -20.51
CA ALA A 37 14.97 0.08 -19.45
C ALA A 37 14.23 0.26 -18.12
N ALA A 38 13.04 0.86 -18.14
CA ALA A 38 12.21 1.06 -16.95
C ALA A 38 11.83 -0.26 -16.28
N VAL A 39 11.42 -1.27 -17.08
CA VAL A 39 11.10 -2.61 -16.57
C VAL A 39 12.33 -3.28 -15.97
N ILE A 40 13.48 -3.23 -16.65
CA ILE A 40 14.74 -3.83 -16.15
C ILE A 40 15.17 -3.20 -14.83
N VAL A 41 15.16 -1.86 -14.75
CA VAL A 41 15.53 -1.12 -13.55
C VAL A 41 14.56 -1.43 -12.41
N PHE A 42 13.25 -1.45 -12.69
CA PHE A 42 12.23 -1.79 -11.69
C PHE A 42 12.42 -3.20 -11.14
N LEU A 43 12.51 -4.22 -12.00
CA LEU A 43 12.64 -5.62 -11.59
C LEU A 43 13.95 -5.86 -10.83
N THR A 44 15.06 -5.32 -11.34
CA THR A 44 16.37 -5.47 -10.70
C THR A 44 16.38 -4.78 -9.34
N GLY A 45 15.91 -3.53 -9.25
CA GLY A 45 15.81 -2.80 -8.00
C GLY A 45 14.89 -3.48 -6.99
N PHE A 46 13.77 -4.03 -7.45
CA PHE A 46 12.83 -4.78 -6.63
C PHE A 46 13.46 -6.04 -6.04
N VAL A 47 14.10 -6.87 -6.88
CA VAL A 47 14.80 -8.09 -6.44
C VAL A 47 15.93 -7.76 -5.47
N LEU A 48 16.75 -6.75 -5.78
CA LEU A 48 17.84 -6.33 -4.88
C LEU A 48 17.31 -5.86 -3.52
N LYS A 49 16.18 -5.15 -3.48
CA LYS A 49 15.53 -4.76 -2.22
C LYS A 49 15.03 -5.97 -1.43
N ILE A 50 14.41 -6.95 -2.09
CA ILE A 50 13.96 -8.20 -1.45
C ILE A 50 15.17 -8.95 -0.87
N LEU A 51 16.22 -9.14 -1.66
CA LEU A 51 17.42 -9.83 -1.20
C LEU A 51 18.10 -9.10 -0.04
N LYS A 52 18.15 -7.77 -0.10
CA LYS A 52 18.68 -6.95 1.01
C LYS A 52 17.86 -7.16 2.27
N TRP A 53 16.52 -7.13 2.18
CA TRP A 53 15.63 -7.33 3.33
C TRP A 53 15.74 -8.75 3.89
N ALA A 54 15.74 -9.78 3.03
CA ALA A 54 15.82 -11.18 3.44
C ALA A 54 17.14 -11.54 4.14
N ARG A 55 18.22 -10.80 3.88
CA ARG A 55 19.52 -10.96 4.55
C ARG A 55 19.61 -10.27 5.91
N VAL A 56 18.66 -9.40 6.26
CA VAL A 56 18.65 -8.75 7.58
C VAL A 56 18.25 -9.81 8.62
N PRO A 57 19.09 -10.09 9.62
CA PRO A 57 18.71 -11.01 10.69
C PRO A 57 17.51 -10.43 11.42
N VAL A 58 16.47 -11.24 11.60
CA VAL A 58 15.29 -10.91 12.40
C VAL A 58 15.47 -11.63 13.75
N PRO A 59 16.12 -11.00 14.75
CA PRO A 59 16.59 -11.69 15.94
C PRO A 59 15.46 -12.29 16.79
N PHE A 60 14.23 -11.80 16.66
CA PHE A 60 13.06 -12.32 17.36
C PHE A 60 11.83 -12.30 16.48
N HIS A 61 11.11 -13.42 16.42
CA HIS A 61 9.76 -13.47 15.85
C HIS A 61 8.80 -12.89 16.90
N ILE A 62 8.59 -11.57 16.85
CA ILE A 62 7.61 -10.87 17.67
C ILE A 62 6.36 -10.67 16.81
N PRO A 63 5.38 -11.60 16.84
CA PRO A 63 4.16 -11.42 16.07
C PRO A 63 3.40 -10.24 16.67
N THR A 64 3.12 -9.24 15.85
CA THR A 64 2.30 -8.10 16.24
C THR A 64 0.84 -8.57 16.29
N THR A 65 0.44 -9.28 17.34
CA THR A 65 -0.96 -9.65 17.60
C THR A 65 -1.60 -8.64 18.54
N CYS A 66 -2.91 -8.46 18.44
CA CYS A 66 -3.68 -7.69 19.42
C CYS A 66 -4.72 -8.61 20.09
N GLY A 67 -5.30 -8.18 21.21
CA GLY A 67 -6.29 -8.98 21.93
C GLY A 67 -5.72 -10.19 22.67
N GLN A 68 -6.62 -10.96 23.26
CA GLN A 68 -6.29 -11.99 24.24
C GLN A 68 -5.64 -13.21 23.59
N GLN A 69 -4.47 -13.60 24.08
CA GLN A 69 -3.77 -14.81 23.66
C GLN A 69 -4.42 -16.09 24.21
N LYS A 70 -4.21 -17.22 23.53
CA LYS A 70 -4.68 -18.54 24.00
C LYS A 70 -3.72 -19.10 25.06
N SER A 71 -3.74 -18.53 26.27
CA SER A 71 -2.92 -19.00 27.39
C SER A 71 -3.71 -19.80 28.43
N LEU A 72 -4.97 -19.42 28.69
CA LEU A 72 -5.79 -20.00 29.77
C LEU A 72 -7.09 -20.58 29.19
N PRO A 73 -7.49 -21.82 29.57
CA PRO A 73 -8.66 -22.48 28.97
C PRO A 73 -10.00 -21.86 29.33
N TRP A 74 -10.08 -21.06 30.41
CA TRP A 74 -11.31 -20.40 30.86
C TRP A 74 -11.48 -18.97 30.35
N ILE A 75 -10.47 -18.36 29.72
CA ILE A 75 -10.59 -17.03 29.13
C ILE A 75 -10.76 -17.17 27.62
N HIS A 76 -11.84 -16.61 27.08
CA HIS A 76 -12.05 -16.56 25.64
C HIS A 76 -10.92 -15.77 24.96
N TYR A 77 -10.14 -16.47 24.13
CA TYR A 77 -9.07 -15.85 23.36
C TYR A 77 -9.58 -15.26 22.04
N SER A 78 -8.88 -14.24 21.54
CA SER A 78 -9.25 -13.51 20.34
C SER A 78 -8.77 -14.25 19.07
N LYS A 79 -9.59 -15.16 18.54
CA LYS A 79 -9.22 -16.05 17.40
C LYS A 79 -8.61 -15.36 16.18
N ILE A 80 -9.10 -14.17 15.82
CA ILE A 80 -8.66 -13.42 14.63
C ILE A 80 -7.52 -12.45 14.98
N GLU A 81 -7.57 -11.83 16.15
CA GLU A 81 -6.56 -10.83 16.57
C GLU A 81 -5.26 -11.45 17.08
N ASN A 82 -5.41 -12.58 17.76
CA ASN A 82 -4.35 -13.37 18.36
C ASN A 82 -4.52 -14.85 17.95
N PRO A 83 -4.29 -15.17 16.66
CA PRO A 83 -4.52 -16.49 16.13
C PRO A 83 -3.54 -17.50 16.71
N ALA A 84 -4.07 -18.61 17.23
CA ALA A 84 -3.28 -19.73 17.76
C ALA A 84 -2.92 -20.78 16.71
N GLY A 85 -3.27 -20.55 15.44
CA GLY A 85 -3.05 -21.49 14.34
C GLY A 85 -3.16 -20.84 12.97
N THR A 86 -2.72 -21.56 11.94
CA THR A 86 -2.53 -21.04 10.57
C THR A 86 -3.82 -20.49 9.95
N THR A 87 -4.96 -21.13 10.19
CA THR A 87 -6.25 -20.68 9.64
C THR A 87 -6.64 -19.30 10.16
N GLY A 88 -6.40 -19.02 11.44
CA GLY A 88 -6.61 -17.71 12.04
C GLY A 88 -5.64 -16.66 11.49
N VAL A 89 -4.38 -17.04 11.22
CA VAL A 89 -3.39 -16.16 10.57
C VAL A 89 -3.84 -15.79 9.17
N ILE A 90 -4.27 -16.78 8.36
CA ILE A 90 -4.77 -16.53 7.00
C ILE A 90 -5.99 -15.61 7.04
N ALA A 91 -6.96 -15.88 7.92
CA ALA A 91 -8.14 -15.03 8.06
C ALA A 91 -7.78 -13.60 8.47
N ARG A 92 -6.87 -13.45 9.44
CA ARG A 92 -6.36 -12.13 9.86
C ARG A 92 -5.71 -11.40 8.69
N MET A 93 -4.77 -12.04 8.00
CA MET A 93 -4.05 -11.46 6.86
C MET A 93 -5.00 -11.06 5.73
N ALA A 94 -5.99 -11.88 5.41
CA ALA A 94 -7.00 -11.56 4.41
C ALA A 94 -7.80 -10.30 4.79
N LEU A 95 -8.22 -10.17 6.05
CA LEU A 95 -8.95 -8.99 6.53
C LEU A 95 -8.08 -7.73 6.55
N GLU A 96 -6.79 -7.85 6.86
CA GLU A 96 -5.88 -6.70 6.84
C GLU A 96 -5.55 -6.26 5.41
N VAL A 97 -5.30 -7.19 4.50
CA VAL A 97 -4.92 -6.87 3.11
C VAL A 97 -6.12 -6.37 2.30
N LEU A 98 -7.29 -7.00 2.45
CA LEU A 98 -8.46 -6.68 1.61
C LEU A 98 -9.33 -5.57 2.20
N LEU A 99 -9.40 -5.46 3.52
CA LEU A 99 -10.34 -4.57 4.22
C LEU A 99 -9.66 -3.61 5.20
N PHE A 100 -8.32 -3.60 5.30
CA PHE A 100 -7.58 -2.74 6.23
C PHE A 100 -8.19 -2.73 7.64
N ARG A 101 -8.56 -3.91 8.14
CA ARG A 101 -9.40 -4.02 9.33
C ARG A 101 -8.79 -3.36 10.58
N SER A 102 -7.48 -3.36 10.72
CA SER A 102 -6.78 -2.64 11.81
C SER A 102 -6.97 -1.12 11.73
N LEU A 103 -7.02 -0.54 10.54
CA LEU A 103 -7.23 0.89 10.31
C LEU A 103 -8.62 1.35 10.79
N PHE A 104 -9.60 0.45 10.77
CA PHE A 104 -10.94 0.73 11.32
C PHE A 104 -10.92 1.03 12.84
N ARG A 105 -9.88 0.58 13.55
CA ARG A 105 -9.69 0.82 14.99
C ARG A 105 -8.85 2.05 15.29
N ASN A 106 -8.51 2.82 14.27
CA ASN A 106 -7.76 4.03 14.46
C ASN A 106 -8.62 5.06 15.23
N LEU A 107 -8.25 5.30 16.49
CA LEU A 107 -8.88 6.28 17.35
C LEU A 107 -8.13 7.61 17.24
N LYS A 108 -8.85 8.67 16.89
CA LYS A 108 -8.33 10.03 16.93
C LYS A 108 -8.73 10.69 18.24
N GLY A 109 -7.74 11.07 19.02
CA GLY A 109 -7.95 11.93 20.19
C GLY A 109 -8.19 13.36 19.73
N GLU A 110 -9.33 13.92 20.07
CA GLU A 110 -9.69 15.32 19.82
C GLU A 110 -9.92 16.03 21.15
N LEU A 111 -9.11 17.06 21.42
CA LEU A 111 -9.30 17.91 22.58
C LEU A 111 -10.40 18.92 22.25
N HIS A 112 -11.52 18.81 22.96
CA HIS A 112 -12.61 19.78 22.86
C HIS A 112 -12.34 20.92 23.85
N GLU A 113 -13.07 22.04 23.74
CA GLU A 113 -12.86 23.18 24.64
C GLU A 113 -12.95 22.75 26.13
N GLY A 114 -11.84 22.94 26.85
CA GLY A 114 -11.64 22.48 28.24
C GLY A 114 -10.83 21.18 28.38
N PRO A 115 -10.81 20.55 29.56
CA PRO A 115 -10.02 19.33 29.82
C PRO A 115 -10.72 18.04 29.34
N ARG A 116 -11.50 18.10 28.25
CA ARG A 116 -12.28 16.96 27.74
C ARG A 116 -11.62 16.37 26.50
N MET A 117 -10.97 15.22 26.68
CA MET A 117 -10.44 14.42 25.60
C MET A 117 -11.53 13.50 25.05
N ALA A 118 -11.93 13.70 23.80
CA ALA A 118 -12.84 12.81 23.09
C ALA A 118 -12.05 11.87 22.18
N TYR A 119 -12.52 10.64 22.01
CA TYR A 119 -11.93 9.68 21.09
C TYR A 119 -12.93 9.36 19.97
N GLY A 120 -12.64 9.85 18.77
CA GLY A 120 -13.41 9.58 17.56
C GLY A 120 -12.82 8.44 16.74
N TRP A 121 -13.66 7.75 15.96
CA TRP A 121 -13.19 6.73 15.00
C TRP A 121 -12.84 7.39 13.66
N GLU A 122 -11.67 7.09 13.11
CA GLU A 122 -11.21 7.58 11.79
C GLU A 122 -11.84 6.80 10.62
N LYS A 123 -13.17 6.79 10.54
CA LYS A 123 -13.95 6.02 9.54
C LYS A 123 -13.63 6.44 8.10
N TRP A 124 -13.35 7.72 7.89
CA TRP A 124 -13.07 8.28 6.56
C TRP A 124 -11.73 7.83 6.01
N LEU A 125 -10.71 7.73 6.86
CA LEU A 125 -9.41 7.21 6.46
C LEU A 125 -9.51 5.75 6.03
N TRP A 126 -10.24 4.94 6.80
CA TRP A 126 -10.52 3.55 6.46
C TRP A 126 -11.28 3.40 5.15
N LEU A 127 -12.36 4.17 4.96
CA LEU A 127 -13.16 4.13 3.74
C LEU A 127 -12.34 4.57 2.52
N GLY A 128 -11.61 5.68 2.63
CA GLY A 128 -10.74 6.19 1.57
C GLY A 128 -9.66 5.18 1.17
N ALA A 129 -9.04 4.51 2.15
CA ALA A 129 -8.08 3.46 1.89
C ALA A 129 -8.69 2.28 1.12
N ILE A 130 -9.87 1.78 1.52
CA ILE A 130 -10.55 0.70 0.82
C ILE A 130 -10.88 1.11 -0.62
N VAL A 131 -11.56 2.25 -0.80
CA VAL A 131 -11.98 2.70 -2.13
C VAL A 131 -10.78 2.85 -3.05
N PHE A 132 -9.72 3.54 -2.60
CA PHE A 132 -8.51 3.75 -3.40
C PHE A 132 -7.85 2.43 -3.82
N HIS A 133 -7.61 1.51 -2.88
CA HIS A 133 -6.89 0.27 -3.17
C HIS A 133 -7.73 -0.69 -4.03
N TRP A 134 -9.04 -0.79 -3.81
CA TRP A 134 -9.91 -1.61 -4.65
C TRP A 134 -10.07 -1.01 -6.06
N SER A 135 -10.18 0.32 -6.18
CA SER A 135 -10.16 0.97 -7.49
C SER A 135 -8.86 0.68 -8.23
N LEU A 136 -7.70 0.85 -7.59
CA LEU A 136 -6.40 0.54 -8.19
C LEU A 136 -6.30 -0.94 -8.61
N PHE A 137 -6.71 -1.86 -7.74
CA PHE A 137 -6.69 -3.30 -8.02
C PHE A 137 -7.55 -3.65 -9.24
N ILE A 138 -8.78 -3.12 -9.32
CA ILE A 138 -9.68 -3.36 -10.46
C ILE A 138 -9.10 -2.75 -11.74
N VAL A 139 -8.54 -1.54 -11.66
CA VAL A 139 -7.88 -0.88 -12.81
C VAL A 139 -6.73 -1.75 -13.31
N ILE A 140 -5.84 -2.21 -12.44
CA ILE A 140 -4.70 -3.07 -12.80
C ILE A 140 -5.21 -4.39 -13.41
N LEU A 141 -6.15 -5.08 -12.77
CA LEU A 141 -6.70 -6.32 -13.30
C LEU A 141 -7.30 -6.15 -14.71
N ARG A 142 -7.99 -5.03 -14.95
CA ARG A 142 -8.53 -4.72 -16.28
C ARG A 142 -7.43 -4.46 -17.29
N HIS A 143 -6.39 -3.71 -16.92
CA HIS A 143 -5.25 -3.46 -17.81
C HIS A 143 -4.44 -4.73 -18.09
N LEU A 144 -4.31 -5.66 -17.15
CA LEU A 144 -3.62 -6.92 -17.41
C LEU A 144 -4.45 -7.93 -18.23
N ARG A 145 -5.78 -7.77 -18.25
CA ARG A 145 -6.70 -8.65 -19.00
C ARG A 145 -7.00 -8.15 -20.41
N LEU A 146 -7.06 -6.83 -20.60
CA LEU A 146 -7.49 -6.17 -21.84
C LEU A 146 -6.31 -5.70 -22.71
N PHE A 147 -5.09 -6.11 -22.37
CA PHE A 147 -3.89 -5.97 -23.18
C PHE A 147 -3.36 -7.36 -23.54
#